data_AF-A0A960GS84-F1
#
_entry.id   AF-A0A960GS84-F1
#
_cell.length_a   1.000
_cell.length_b   1.000
_cell.length_c   1.000
_cell.angle_alpha   90.00
_cell.angle_beta   90.00
_cell.angle_gamma   90.00
#
_symmetry.space_group_name_H-M   'P 1'
#
loop_
_entity.id
_entity.type
_entity.pdbx_description
1 polymer ?
#
loop_
_entity_poly.entity_id
_entity_poly.type
_entity_poly.pdbx_seq_one_letter_code
_entity_poly.pdbx_strand_id
1 'polypeptide(L)' 'MLLDGEVTDETRAELQQHLDHCPACLRHYGVEERIKRLIADKCSGEKAPSYLVERVRLEISRTTIVRRVT' A
#
# COMPACT_ATOMS: atom_id res chain seq x y z
N MET A 1 -5.21 -0.25 -8.39
CA MET A 1 -5.56 1.15 -8.02
C MET A 1 -4.48 1.73 -7.11
N LEU A 2 -4.04 2.98 -7.30
CA LEU A 2 -2.86 3.56 -6.61
C LEU A 2 -2.93 3.50 -5.08
N LEU A 3 -4.13 3.65 -4.53
CA LEU A 3 -4.39 3.60 -3.09
C LEU A 3 -4.45 2.16 -2.53
N ASP A 4 -4.46 1.14 -3.38
CA ASP A 4 -4.45 -0.28 -2.98
C ASP A 4 -3.08 -0.93 -3.25
N GLY A 5 -2.12 -0.17 -3.80
CA GLY A 5 -0.81 -0.69 -4.18
C GLY A 5 -0.83 -1.59 -5.42
N GLU A 6 -1.99 -1.84 -6.01
CA GLU A 6 -2.18 -2.65 -7.22
C GLU A 6 -1.92 -1.84 -8.50
N VAL A 7 -0.72 -1.28 -8.62
CA VAL A 7 -0.25 -0.61 -9.84
C VAL A 7 1.24 -0.89 -10.01
N THR A 8 1.70 -0.97 -11.26
CA THR A 8 3.15 -1.02 -11.54
C THR A 8 3.79 0.33 -11.20
N ASP A 9 5.11 0.36 -11.05
CA ASP A 9 5.83 1.58 -10.74
C ASP A 9 5.70 2.63 -11.86
N GLU A 10 5.60 2.18 -13.12
CA GLU A 10 5.36 3.06 -14.28
C GLU A 10 3.98 3.72 -14.19
N THR A 11 2.95 2.91 -13.94
CA THR A 11 1.56 3.39 -13.81
C THR A 11 1.41 4.35 -12.63
N ARG A 12 2.16 4.09 -11.54
CA ARG A 12 2.24 4.98 -10.39
C ARG A 12 2.81 6.35 -10.76
N ALA A 13 3.89 6.38 -11.52
CA ALA A 13 4.53 7.63 -11.94
C ALA A 13 3.61 8.47 -12.84
N GLU A 14 2.98 7.84 -13.83
CA GLU A 14 2.03 8.51 -14.74
C GLU A 14 0.83 9.11 -13.99
N LEU A 15 0.26 8.35 -13.06
CA LEU A 15 -0.88 8.81 -12.28
C LEU A 15 -0.48 9.92 -11.29
N GLN A 16 0.71 9.84 -10.69
CA GLN A 16 1.22 10.91 -9.84
C GLN A 16 1.36 12.22 -10.64
N GLN A 17 1.96 12.14 -11.83
CA GLN A 17 2.07 13.28 -12.72
C GLN A 17 0.68 13.87 -13.06
N HIS A 18 -0.33 13.04 -13.32
CA HIS A 18 -1.68 13.52 -13.55
C HIS A 18 -2.27 14.26 -12.34
N LEU A 19 -2.11 13.70 -11.14
CA LEU A 19 -2.62 14.30 -9.89
C LEU A 19 -1.97 15.66 -9.60
N ASP A 20 -0.69 15.82 -9.94
CA ASP A 20 0.05 17.07 -9.75
C ASP A 20 -0.47 18.20 -10.67
N HIS A 21 -1.01 17.84 -11.84
CA HIS A 21 -1.50 18.80 -12.84
C HIS A 21 -3.03 18.95 -12.88
N CYS A 22 -3.78 18.11 -12.17
CA CYS A 22 -5.25 18.10 -12.18
C CYS A 22 -5.84 18.27 -10.77
N PRO A 23 -6.16 19.51 -10.34
CA PRO A 23 -6.75 19.79 -9.03
C PRO A 23 -8.08 19.08 -8.77
N ALA A 24 -8.86 18.78 -9.81
CA ALA A 24 -10.11 18.04 -9.67
C ALA A 24 -9.84 16.59 -9.23
N CYS A 25 -8.95 15.90 -9.94
CA CYS A 25 -8.56 14.52 -9.59
C CYS A 25 -7.86 14.46 -8.24
N LEU A 26 -7.02 15.44 -7.90
CA LEU A 26 -6.39 15.52 -6.58
C LEU A 26 -7.42 15.62 -5.43
N ARG A 27 -8.49 16.41 -5.60
CA ARG A 27 -9.57 16.48 -4.60
C ARG A 27 -10.29 15.14 -4.43
N HIS A 28 -10.63 14.47 -5.54
CA HIS A 28 -11.27 13.15 -5.48
C HIS A 28 -10.38 12.11 -4.81
N TYR A 29 -9.09 12.08 -5.18
CA TYR A 29 -8.09 11.21 -4.60
C TYR A 29 -7.92 11.44 -3.09
N GLY A 30 -7.86 12.71 -2.66
CA GLY A 30 -7.76 13.06 -1.24
C GLY A 30 -8.99 12.66 -0.42
N VAL A 31 -10.20 12.64 -1.02
CA VAL A 31 -11.40 12.13 -0.34
C VAL A 31 -11.28 10.63 -0.10
N GLU A 32 -10.85 9.87 -1.12
CA GLU A 32 -10.69 8.43 -0.99
C GLU A 32 -9.60 8.06 0.03
N GLU A 33 -8.47 8.77 0.01
CA GLU A 33 -7.40 8.60 0.99
C GLU A 33 -7.92 8.83 2.43
N ARG A 34 -8.71 9.89 2.63
CA ARG A 34 -9.33 10.20 3.93
C ARG A 34 -10.31 9.11 4.38
N ILE A 35 -11.07 8.54 3.46
CA ILE A 35 -12.00 7.44 3.75
C ILE A 35 -11.22 6.18 4.17
N LYS A 36 -10.19 5.79 3.40
CA LYS A 36 -9.35 4.63 3.76
C LYS A 36 -8.69 4.80 5.13
N ARG A 37 -8.19 6.00 5.42
CA ARG A 37 -7.60 6.34 6.73
C ARG A 37 -8.63 6.23 7.85
N LEU A 38 -9.82 6.80 7.65
CA LEU A 38 -10.91 6.72 8.64
C LEU A 38 -11.31 5.27 8.92
N ILE A 39 -11.41 4.42 7.88
CA ILE A 39 -11.70 3.00 8.04
C ILE A 39 -10.57 2.31 8.81
N ALA A 40 -9.30 2.57 8.48
CA ALA A 40 -8.17 2.00 9.21
C ALA A 40 -8.19 2.41 10.69
N ASP A 41 -8.48 3.67 11.00
CA ASP A 41 -8.52 4.17 12.37
C ASP A 41 -9.69 3.61 13.17
N LYS A 42 -10.86 3.45 12.55
CA LYS A 42 -12.11 3.05 13.23
C LYS A 42 -12.42 1.56 13.18
N CYS A 43 -11.87 0.86 12.19
CA CYS A 43 -12.16 -0.54 11.89
C CYS A 43 -10.88 -1.39 11.88
N SER A 44 -9.80 -0.96 12.56
CA SER A 44 -8.53 -1.71 12.62
C SER A 44 -8.63 -3.09 13.29
N GLY A 45 -9.74 -3.40 13.94
CA GLY A 45 -10.01 -4.72 14.53
C GLY A 45 -8.97 -5.13 15.57
N GLU A 46 -8.87 -6.43 15.82
CA GLU A 46 -7.81 -6.99 16.67
C GLU A 46 -6.50 -7.06 15.89
N LYS A 47 -5.40 -6.67 16.56
CA LYS A 47 -4.07 -6.82 15.98
C LYS A 47 -3.76 -8.29 15.75
N ALA A 48 -3.06 -8.58 14.66
CA ALA A 48 -2.55 -9.92 14.41
C ALA A 48 -1.73 -10.42 15.63
N PRO A 49 -1.96 -11.66 16.08
CA PRO A 49 -1.17 -12.28 17.15
C PRO A 49 0.35 -12.21 16.89
N SER A 50 1.15 -12.02 17.94
CA SER A 50 2.61 -11.88 17.84
C SER A 50 3.27 -13.04 17.09
N TYR A 51 2.83 -14.27 17.35
CA TYR A 51 3.38 -15.46 16.71
C TYR A 51 3.19 -15.47 15.18
N LEU A 52 2.07 -14.91 14.67
CA LEU A 52 1.85 -14.79 13.23
C LEU A 52 2.77 -13.74 12.62
N VAL A 53 2.92 -12.60 13.29
CA VAL A 53 3.81 -11.52 12.83
C VAL A 53 5.26 -12.02 12.76
N GLU A 54 5.72 -12.74 13.79
CA GLU A 54 7.05 -13.34 13.84
C GLU A 54 7.25 -14.36 12.72
N ARG A 55 6.28 -15.26 12.52
CA ARG A 55 6.33 -16.25 11.44
C ARG A 55 6.41 -15.59 10.06
N VAL A 56 5.59 -14.58 9.79
CA VAL A 56 5.61 -13.86 8.50
C VAL A 56 6.97 -13.20 8.26
N ARG A 57 7.54 -12.55 9.28
CA ARG A 57 8.87 -11.93 9.18
C ARG A 57 9.98 -12.95 8.86
N LEU A 58 9.92 -14.13 9.48
CA LEU A 58 10.87 -15.22 9.19
C LEU A 58 10.72 -15.75 7.76
N GLU A 59 9.49 -15.95 7.28
CA GLU A 59 9.28 -16.46 5.92
C GLU A 59 9.68 -15.44 4.84
N ILE A 60 9.43 -14.15 5.08
CA ILE A 60 9.91 -13.07 4.19
C ILE A 60 11.44 -13.07 4.13
N SER A 61 12.13 -13.11 5.27
CA SER A 61 13.60 -13.07 5.30
C SER A 61 14.24 -14.30 4.67
N ARG A 62 13.65 -15.49 4.87
CA ARG A 62 14.06 -16.73 4.17
C ARG A 62 13.94 -16.61 2.65
N THR A 63 12.85 -16.02 2.16
CA THR A 63 12.60 -15.86 0.73
C THR A 63 13.55 -14.85 0.09
N THR A 64 13.95 -13.81 0.82
CA THR A 64 14.95 -12.82 0.35
C THR A 64 16.32 -13.46 0.08
N ILE A 65 16.71 -14.51 0.83
CA ILE A 65 18.00 -15.20 0.63
C ILE A 65 18.01 -16.00 -0.68
N VAL A 66 16.85 -16.49 -1.15
CA VAL A 66 16.73 -17.32 -2.35
C VAL A 66 16.57 -16.49 -3.64
N ARG A 67 16.30 -15.19 -3.53
CA ARG A 67 16.21 -14.25 -4.67
C ARG A 67 17.50 -13.44 -4.86
N ARG A 68 18.60 -14.13 -5.06
CA ARG A 68 19.73 -13.64 -5.88
C ARG A 68 20.06 -14.74 -6.87
N VAL A 69 19.44 -14.65 -8.05
CA VAL A 69 19.91 -15.36 -9.24
C VAL A 69 20.78 -14.37 -9.99
N THR A 70 22.02 -14.81 -10.22
CA THR A 70 23.02 -14.47 -11.24
C THR A 70 22.85 -13.19 -12.06
#